data_AF-A0A0N1PCF7-F1
#
_entry.id   AF-A0A0N1PCF7-F1
#
_cell.length_a   1.000
_cell.length_b   1.000
_cell.length_c   1.000
_cell.angle_alpha   90.00
_cell.angle_beta   90.00
_cell.angle_gamma   90.00
#
_symmetry.space_group_name_H-M   'P 1'
#
loop_
_entity.id
_entity.type
_entity.pdbx_description
1 polymer ?
#
loop_
_entity_poly.entity_id
_entity_poly.type
_entity_poly.pdbx_seq_one_letter_code
_entity_poly.pdbx_strand_id
1 'polypeptide(L)'
;MPSAISMTSPLVLRCGSSRLDCARRYAIHLNRWNADALIGTPRTATALSSSTFAIVTPRRTYYWPYPDNFVPEKATTSSFQSSPVPSVRERIMREYALSPLFGSRTPCCVLGFAGPAAALVEVKRELRCWIAQALGKVEGEVELGPLQQAKEMMLHRSGTDESPRLADGPWSRPDAEQRRLSRYARLPVQARTLVEVYLPKEEEEVGSTDCSGSLEEDADGASGDGAVVVEDVLLVHGWFLQEQLYKYISFREKESKQQQGGHYVAEGARSAVESGVAVLHDKFGVVYCEVPALDESGFFFDQLHGKGVDADTAERVVDRWTRRVAQQRQREQEQKRPSS
;
A
#
# COMPACT_ATOMS: atom_id res chain seq x y z
N MET A 1 -38.25 -3.92 -51.91
CA MET A 1 -38.76 -3.84 -50.52
C MET A 1 -37.75 -4.54 -49.62
N PRO A 2 -36.93 -3.77 -48.90
CA PRO A 2 -35.75 -4.24 -48.16
C PRO A 2 -36.18 -4.80 -46.78
N SER A 3 -35.38 -5.64 -46.12
CA SER A 3 -34.42 -5.16 -45.13
C SER A 3 -33.34 -6.21 -44.87
N ALA A 4 -32.12 -5.87 -45.26
CA ALA A 4 -30.89 -6.47 -44.77
C ALA A 4 -30.51 -5.79 -43.46
N ILE A 5 -30.14 -6.55 -42.43
CA ILE A 5 -29.30 -6.04 -41.35
C ILE A 5 -28.13 -7.01 -41.18
N SER A 6 -27.00 -6.49 -41.65
CA SER A 6 -25.65 -6.98 -41.53
C SER A 6 -25.21 -6.95 -40.07
N MET A 7 -24.74 -8.09 -39.53
CA MET A 7 -23.97 -8.11 -38.29
C MET A 7 -22.49 -8.04 -38.63
N THR A 8 -21.98 -6.81 -38.69
CA THR A 8 -20.54 -6.54 -38.67
C THR A 8 -20.01 -6.79 -37.27
N SER A 9 -19.19 -7.82 -37.12
CA SER A 9 -18.35 -8.03 -35.95
C SER A 9 -17.28 -6.94 -35.87
N PRO A 10 -17.08 -6.26 -34.72
CA PRO A 10 -15.91 -5.43 -34.53
C PRO A 10 -14.68 -6.31 -34.30
N LEU A 11 -13.72 -6.20 -35.22
CA LEU A 11 -12.34 -6.66 -35.08
C LEU A 11 -11.73 -6.03 -33.81
N VAL A 12 -11.66 -6.81 -32.74
CA VAL A 12 -10.79 -6.51 -31.60
C VAL A 12 -9.36 -6.75 -32.06
N LEU A 13 -8.68 -5.67 -32.46
CA LEU A 13 -7.24 -5.63 -32.65
C LEU A 13 -6.57 -5.88 -31.29
N ARG A 14 -6.24 -7.16 -31.05
CA ARG A 14 -5.28 -7.58 -30.04
C ARG A 14 -3.93 -6.94 -30.35
N CYS A 15 -3.61 -5.88 -29.63
CA CYS A 15 -2.26 -5.35 -29.59
C CYS A 15 -1.38 -6.39 -28.86
N GLY A 16 -0.56 -7.10 -29.63
CA GLY A 16 0.41 -8.06 -29.12
C GLY A 16 1.53 -7.34 -28.39
N SER A 17 1.50 -7.36 -27.05
CA SER A 17 2.67 -7.07 -26.24
C SER A 17 3.58 -8.29 -26.26
N SER A 18 4.57 -8.25 -27.14
CA SER A 18 5.70 -9.16 -27.16
C SER A 18 6.46 -9.05 -25.83
N ARG A 19 6.24 -10.04 -24.96
CA ARG A 19 7.09 -10.30 -23.80
C ARG A 19 8.46 -10.76 -24.32
N LEU A 20 9.40 -9.83 -24.41
CA LEU A 20 10.81 -10.16 -24.54
C LEU A 20 11.30 -10.63 -23.18
N ASP A 21 11.44 -11.95 -23.05
CA ASP A 21 12.12 -12.63 -21.96
C ASP A 21 13.58 -12.15 -21.87
N CYS A 22 13.84 -11.22 -20.93
CA CYS A 22 15.19 -10.93 -20.49
C CYS A 22 15.65 -12.07 -19.58
N ALA A 23 16.31 -13.06 -20.18
CA ALA A 23 17.09 -14.07 -19.47
C ALA A 23 18.16 -13.40 -18.59
N ARG A 24 17.88 -13.31 -17.28
CA ARG A 24 18.86 -12.95 -16.25
C ARG A 24 19.94 -14.04 -16.20
N ARG A 25 21.07 -13.78 -16.84
CA ARG A 25 22.34 -14.48 -16.56
C ARG A 25 22.81 -14.04 -15.17
N TYR A 26 22.70 -14.92 -14.18
CA TYR A 26 23.46 -14.80 -12.95
C TYR A 26 24.93 -15.16 -13.25
N ALA A 27 25.77 -14.15 -13.42
CA ALA A 27 27.22 -14.31 -13.35
C ALA A 27 27.61 -14.23 -11.86
N ILE A 28 27.99 -15.38 -11.30
CA ILE A 28 28.58 -15.48 -9.97
C ILE A 28 29.99 -14.89 -10.07
N HIS A 29 30.17 -13.66 -9.60
CA HIS A 29 31.49 -13.11 -9.31
C HIS A 29 31.93 -13.64 -7.94
N LEU A 30 32.74 -14.70 -7.93
CA LEU A 30 33.50 -15.09 -6.74
C LEU A 30 34.66 -14.10 -6.59
N ASN A 31 34.55 -13.24 -5.57
CA ASN A 31 35.65 -12.42 -5.09
C ASN A 31 36.77 -13.33 -4.58
N ARG A 32 37.93 -13.21 -5.23
CA ARG A 32 39.18 -13.86 -4.87
C ARG A 32 40.07 -12.81 -4.23
N TRP A 33 40.13 -12.81 -2.90
CA TRP A 33 41.13 -12.20 -1.98
C TRP A 33 41.11 -13.15 -0.75
N ASN A 34 42.19 -13.64 -0.16
CA ASN A 34 43.55 -13.13 0.02
C ASN A 34 44.54 -14.26 0.38
N ALA A 35 45.82 -13.92 0.24
CA ALA A 35 46.99 -14.34 1.01
C ALA A 35 47.46 -15.80 0.89
N ASP A 36 48.61 -16.05 0.25
CA ASP A 36 49.97 -15.79 0.75
C ASP A 36 50.32 -16.63 1.98
N ALA A 37 50.91 -17.80 1.74
CA ALA A 37 51.99 -18.35 2.54
C ALA A 37 52.57 -19.58 1.83
N LEU A 38 53.76 -19.44 1.25
CA LEU A 38 54.97 -20.20 1.61
C LEU A 38 55.99 -20.15 0.46
N ILE A 39 56.96 -19.26 0.67
CA ILE A 39 58.25 -19.25 -0.02
C ILE A 39 59.05 -20.43 0.52
N GLY A 40 59.44 -21.35 -0.37
CA GLY A 40 60.37 -22.44 -0.11
C GLY A 40 61.00 -22.88 -1.43
N THR A 41 62.21 -22.38 -1.69
CA THR A 41 63.03 -22.52 -2.91
C THR A 41 63.51 -23.96 -3.21
N PRO A 42 64.05 -24.21 -4.42
CA PRO A 42 63.82 -25.43 -5.19
C PRO A 42 64.92 -26.48 -5.06
N ARG A 43 64.63 -27.72 -5.49
CA ARG A 43 65.64 -28.71 -5.86
C ARG A 43 65.36 -29.30 -7.25
N THR A 44 66.39 -29.22 -8.07
CA THR A 44 66.73 -29.95 -9.30
C THR A 44 66.40 -31.46 -9.21
N ALA A 45 66.22 -32.26 -10.27
CA ALA A 45 66.09 -32.11 -11.72
C ALA A 45 65.51 -33.45 -12.26
N THR A 46 64.90 -33.40 -13.44
CA THR A 46 64.77 -34.45 -14.49
C THR A 46 64.50 -35.91 -14.11
N ALA A 47 63.33 -36.41 -14.54
CA ALA A 47 63.25 -37.68 -15.28
C ALA A 47 61.99 -37.70 -16.16
N LEU A 48 62.21 -37.92 -17.46
CA LEU A 48 61.19 -38.26 -18.44
C LEU A 48 60.52 -39.57 -18.00
N SER A 49 59.25 -39.50 -17.65
CA SER A 49 58.38 -40.67 -17.59
C SER A 49 57.13 -40.33 -18.37
N SER A 50 56.93 -41.04 -19.49
CA SER A 50 55.71 -41.04 -20.28
C SER A 50 54.60 -41.68 -19.43
N SER A 51 54.05 -40.89 -18.51
CA SER A 51 52.84 -41.23 -17.80
C SER A 51 51.68 -41.07 -18.78
N THR A 52 51.06 -42.18 -19.14
CA THR A 52 49.69 -42.22 -19.66
C THR A 52 48.86 -41.18 -18.91
N PHE A 53 48.28 -40.21 -19.63
CA PHE A 53 47.31 -39.26 -19.08
C PHE A 53 46.09 -40.07 -18.64
N ALA A 54 46.11 -40.56 -17.40
CA ALA A 54 44.90 -41.03 -16.74
C ALA A 54 43.96 -39.82 -16.72
N ILE A 55 42.79 -39.98 -17.34
CA ILE A 55 41.72 -38.99 -17.28
C ILE A 55 41.34 -38.88 -15.80
N VAL A 56 41.93 -37.92 -15.09
CA VAL A 56 41.55 -37.55 -13.74
C VAL A 56 40.19 -36.91 -13.88
N THR A 57 39.14 -37.73 -13.77
CA THR A 57 37.80 -37.19 -13.56
C THR A 57 37.86 -36.45 -12.22
N PRO A 58 37.59 -35.13 -12.18
CA PRO A 58 37.52 -34.43 -10.91
C PRO A 58 36.41 -35.10 -10.11
N ARG A 59 36.79 -35.82 -9.04
CA ARG A 59 35.84 -36.37 -8.08
C ARG A 59 35.04 -35.19 -7.55
N ARG A 60 33.80 -35.04 -8.00
CA ARG A 60 32.85 -34.11 -7.38
C ARG A 60 32.62 -34.58 -5.96
N THR A 61 33.28 -33.93 -5.01
CA THR A 61 32.95 -34.03 -3.59
C THR A 61 31.68 -33.23 -3.37
N TYR A 62 30.58 -33.93 -3.14
CA TYR A 62 29.35 -33.31 -2.69
C TYR A 62 29.43 -33.18 -1.16
N TYR A 63 29.24 -31.97 -0.67
CA TYR A 63 29.09 -31.70 0.76
C TYR A 63 27.61 -31.47 1.03
N TRP A 64 27.08 -32.10 2.09
CA TRP A 64 25.75 -31.79 2.57
C TRP A 64 25.75 -30.37 3.13
N PRO A 65 24.76 -29.52 2.76
CA PRO A 65 24.70 -28.13 3.22
C PRO A 65 24.35 -28.00 4.71
N TYR A 66 23.83 -29.06 5.33
CA TYR A 66 23.39 -29.05 6.72
C TYR A 66 24.28 -29.99 7.55
N PRO A 67 25.03 -29.47 8.55
CA PRO A 67 25.78 -30.29 9.49
C PRO A 67 24.87 -30.98 10.51
N ASP A 68 25.36 -32.00 11.20
CA ASP A 68 24.57 -32.82 12.15
C ASP A 68 24.02 -32.00 13.34
N ASN A 69 24.66 -30.88 13.66
CA ASN A 69 24.24 -29.95 14.72
C ASN A 69 23.34 -28.80 14.22
N PHE A 70 22.80 -28.88 13.00
CA PHE A 70 21.92 -27.85 12.45
C PHE A 70 20.62 -27.69 13.25
N VAL A 71 20.08 -28.81 13.76
CA VAL A 71 18.97 -28.84 14.71
C VAL A 71 19.47 -29.52 15.99
N PRO A 72 19.29 -28.91 17.17
CA PRO A 72 19.73 -29.53 18.42
C PRO A 72 19.12 -30.93 18.59
N GLU A 73 19.93 -31.86 19.09
CA GLU A 73 19.46 -33.22 19.35
C GLU A 73 18.23 -33.20 20.27
N LYS A 74 17.17 -33.90 19.85
CA LYS A 74 15.88 -34.01 20.57
C LYS A 74 15.04 -32.73 20.61
N ALA A 75 15.40 -31.67 19.89
CA ALA A 75 14.53 -30.51 19.77
C ALA A 75 13.30 -30.84 18.91
N THR A 76 12.10 -30.63 19.46
CA THR A 76 10.85 -30.72 18.69
C THR A 76 10.70 -29.47 17.82
N THR A 77 10.56 -29.64 16.51
CA THR A 77 10.28 -28.55 15.58
C THR A 77 8.78 -28.23 15.55
N SER A 78 8.43 -26.97 15.36
CA SER A 78 7.05 -26.56 15.10
C SER A 78 6.52 -27.20 13.81
N SER A 79 5.22 -27.50 13.77
CA SER A 79 4.56 -27.96 12.55
C SER A 79 4.55 -26.86 11.48
N PHE A 80 4.95 -27.17 10.25
CA PHE A 80 4.94 -26.24 9.12
C PHE A 80 3.63 -26.27 8.30
N GLN A 81 2.72 -27.19 8.60
CA GLN A 81 1.42 -27.33 7.92
C GLN A 81 0.33 -27.72 8.91
N SER A 82 -0.91 -27.31 8.63
CA SER A 82 -2.05 -27.55 9.52
C SER A 82 -2.43 -29.03 9.67
N SER A 83 -2.20 -29.84 8.64
CA SER A 83 -2.54 -31.27 8.64
C SER A 83 -1.71 -32.02 7.58
N PRO A 84 -1.36 -33.31 7.78
CA PRO A 84 -0.78 -34.13 6.73
C PRO A 84 -1.79 -34.51 5.63
N VAL A 85 -3.10 -34.36 5.87
CA VAL A 85 -4.14 -34.75 4.93
C VAL A 85 -4.35 -33.64 3.87
N PRO A 86 -4.16 -33.91 2.57
CA PRO A 86 -4.26 -32.89 1.52
C PRO A 86 -5.64 -32.23 1.42
N SER A 87 -6.72 -32.99 1.57
CA SER A 87 -8.09 -32.47 1.51
C SER A 87 -8.40 -31.48 2.64
N VAL A 88 -7.86 -31.73 3.83
CA VAL A 88 -7.98 -30.81 4.97
C VAL A 88 -7.18 -29.54 4.71
N ARG A 89 -5.95 -29.65 4.19
CA ARG A 89 -5.15 -28.49 3.80
C ARG A 89 -5.84 -27.64 2.74
N GLU A 90 -6.38 -28.26 1.70
CA GLU A 90 -7.10 -27.57 0.62
C GLU A 90 -8.30 -26.79 1.17
N ARG A 91 -9.08 -27.41 2.07
CA ARG A 91 -10.20 -26.73 2.74
C ARG A 91 -9.74 -25.54 3.57
N ILE A 92 -8.68 -25.68 4.35
CA ILE A 92 -8.14 -24.60 5.19
C ILE A 92 -7.61 -23.46 4.31
N MET A 93 -6.86 -23.78 3.25
CA MET A 93 -6.38 -22.78 2.30
C MET A 93 -7.54 -22.03 1.62
N ARG A 94 -8.63 -22.72 1.28
CA ARG A 94 -9.85 -22.08 0.76
C ARG A 94 -10.47 -21.13 1.77
N GLU A 95 -10.54 -21.51 3.04
CA GLU A 95 -11.08 -20.64 4.09
C GLU A 95 -10.25 -19.36 4.26
N TYR A 96 -8.92 -19.42 4.17
CA TYR A 96 -8.07 -18.24 4.25
C TYR A 96 -7.99 -17.43 2.95
N ALA A 97 -8.08 -18.06 1.78
CA ALA A 97 -8.09 -17.34 0.52
C ALA A 97 -9.35 -16.47 0.36
N LEU A 98 -10.49 -16.97 0.85
CA LEU A 98 -11.78 -16.26 0.81
C LEU A 98 -12.07 -15.49 2.10
N SER A 99 -11.09 -15.35 3.00
CA SER A 99 -11.27 -14.54 4.20
C SER A 99 -11.26 -13.06 3.85
N PRO A 100 -12.02 -12.20 4.58
CA PRO A 100 -11.89 -10.77 4.40
C PRO A 100 -10.44 -10.34 4.69
N LEU A 101 -9.96 -9.32 3.98
CA LEU A 101 -8.60 -8.84 4.15
C LEU A 101 -8.48 -8.12 5.50
N PHE A 102 -8.02 -8.84 6.52
CA PHE A 102 -7.85 -8.28 7.85
C PHE A 102 -6.73 -7.24 7.85
N GLY A 103 -7.02 -6.08 8.43
CA GLY A 103 -6.07 -4.97 8.52
C GLY A 103 -5.99 -4.10 7.28
N SER A 104 -6.76 -4.38 6.21
CA SER A 104 -6.90 -3.41 5.13
C SER A 104 -7.68 -2.19 5.61
N ARG A 105 -7.09 -1.03 5.36
CA ARG A 105 -7.71 0.26 5.66
C ARG A 105 -7.53 1.14 4.43
N THR A 106 -8.60 1.80 4.05
CA THR A 106 -8.58 2.77 2.95
C THR A 106 -8.23 4.14 3.54
N PRO A 107 -7.07 4.72 3.23
CA PRO A 107 -6.76 6.07 3.66
C PRO A 107 -7.67 7.06 2.95
N CYS A 108 -8.15 8.06 3.70
CA CYS A 108 -8.92 9.18 3.16
C CYS A 108 -8.05 10.08 2.28
N CYS A 109 -6.82 10.37 2.74
CA CYS A 109 -5.81 11.11 1.98
C CYS A 109 -4.41 10.78 2.49
N VAL A 110 -3.40 11.14 1.71
CA VAL A 110 -1.98 11.05 2.05
C VAL A 110 -1.38 12.44 2.09
N LEU A 111 -0.91 12.84 3.27
CA LEU A 111 -0.25 14.13 3.49
C LEU A 111 1.26 13.99 3.31
N GLY A 112 1.85 14.95 2.61
CA GLY A 112 3.28 14.96 2.31
C GLY A 112 4.00 16.18 2.88
N PHE A 113 5.19 15.91 3.39
CA PHE A 113 6.07 16.85 4.06
C PHE A 113 7.42 16.94 3.33
N ALA A 114 8.01 18.13 3.30
CA ALA A 114 9.36 18.32 2.78
C ALA A 114 10.44 17.82 3.76
N GLY A 115 10.15 17.85 5.07
CA GLY A 115 11.07 17.46 6.14
C GLY A 115 11.26 15.95 6.29
N PRO A 116 12.29 15.52 7.05
CA PRO A 116 12.55 14.11 7.33
C PRO A 116 11.56 13.54 8.36
N ALA A 117 11.37 12.21 8.34
CA ALA A 117 10.46 11.53 9.27
C ALA A 117 10.82 11.74 10.74
N ALA A 118 12.13 11.80 11.07
CA ALA A 118 12.59 12.01 12.45
C ALA A 118 12.03 13.28 13.10
N ALA A 119 11.94 14.39 12.34
CA ALA A 119 11.37 15.64 12.84
C ALA A 119 9.84 15.55 13.04
N LEU A 120 9.17 14.69 12.28
CA LEU A 120 7.71 14.54 12.34
C LEU A 120 7.24 13.58 13.43
N VAL A 121 8.11 12.68 13.91
CA VAL A 121 7.75 11.73 14.98
C VAL A 121 7.31 12.46 16.24
N GLU A 122 8.02 13.52 16.63
CA GLU A 122 7.70 14.31 17.83
C GLU A 122 6.36 15.04 17.71
N VAL A 123 6.02 15.44 16.48
CA VAL A 123 4.89 16.31 16.19
C VAL A 123 3.64 15.56 15.72
N LYS A 124 3.77 14.25 15.47
CA LYS A 124 2.69 13.40 14.94
C LYS A 124 1.41 13.45 15.79
N ARG A 125 1.54 13.58 17.12
CA ARG A 125 0.37 13.68 18.01
C ARG A 125 -0.38 14.99 17.81
N GLU A 126 0.33 16.12 17.74
CA GLU A 126 -0.30 17.42 17.46
C GLU A 126 -0.92 17.44 16.07
N LEU A 127 -0.22 16.87 15.08
CA LEU A 127 -0.67 16.78 13.70
C LEU A 127 -2.08 16.16 13.60
N ARG A 128 -2.35 15.11 14.38
CA ARG A 128 -3.67 14.46 14.44
C ARG A 128 -4.79 15.44 14.81
N CYS A 129 -4.57 16.26 15.83
CA CYS A 129 -5.54 17.25 16.31
C CYS A 129 -5.86 18.29 15.22
N TRP A 130 -4.84 18.79 14.54
CA TRP A 130 -5.01 19.81 13.49
C TRP A 130 -5.61 19.26 12.20
N ILE A 131 -5.34 17.99 11.86
CA ILE A 131 -6.02 17.30 10.75
C ILE A 131 -7.50 17.13 11.08
N ALA A 132 -7.83 16.69 12.30
CA ALA A 132 -9.22 16.58 12.73
C ALA A 132 -9.95 17.93 12.65
N GLN A 133 -9.32 19.01 13.11
CA GLN A 133 -9.87 20.36 12.98
C GLN A 133 -10.04 20.79 11.52
N ALA A 134 -9.08 20.49 10.64
CA ALA A 134 -9.17 20.79 9.21
C ALA A 134 -10.29 19.99 8.51
N LEU A 135 -10.59 18.79 8.99
CA LEU A 135 -11.70 17.96 8.52
C LEU A 135 -13.04 18.25 9.21
N GLY A 136 -13.06 19.08 10.25
CA GLY A 136 -14.26 19.31 11.07
C GLY A 136 -14.70 18.07 11.88
N LYS A 137 -13.76 17.17 12.20
CA LYS A 137 -13.97 15.91 12.92
C LYS A 137 -13.35 15.96 14.31
N VAL A 138 -13.69 14.99 15.16
CA VAL A 138 -13.11 14.88 16.52
C VAL A 138 -11.71 14.24 16.44
N GLU A 139 -10.77 14.67 17.28
CA GLU A 139 -9.40 14.11 17.29
C GLU A 139 -9.40 12.58 17.42
N GLY A 140 -10.32 12.03 18.22
CA GLY A 140 -10.48 10.58 18.44
C GLY A 140 -10.83 9.79 17.18
N GLU A 141 -11.46 10.42 16.19
CA GLU A 141 -11.91 9.76 14.95
C GLU A 141 -10.78 9.61 13.94
N VAL A 142 -9.87 10.59 13.88
CA VAL A 142 -8.79 10.59 12.89
C VAL A 142 -7.64 9.70 13.36
N GLU A 143 -7.27 8.68 12.59
CA GLU A 143 -6.07 7.88 12.83
C GLU A 143 -4.96 8.21 11.82
N LEU A 144 -3.71 8.23 12.29
CA LEU A 144 -2.56 8.47 11.43
C LEU A 144 -1.74 7.20 11.23
N GLY A 145 -1.48 6.88 9.96
CA GLY A 145 -0.63 5.79 9.54
C GLY A 145 0.83 5.91 9.96
N PRO A 146 1.65 4.91 9.64
CA PRO A 146 3.09 5.01 9.82
C PRO A 146 3.67 6.16 8.99
N LEU A 147 4.73 6.79 9.49
CA LEU A 147 5.50 7.76 8.73
C LEU A 147 6.32 7.00 7.68
N GLN A 148 6.05 7.24 6.41
CA GLN A 148 6.77 6.63 5.29
C GLN A 148 7.74 7.65 4.70
N GLN A 149 9.04 7.43 4.89
CA GLN A 149 10.06 8.26 4.26
C GLN A 149 10.38 7.70 2.88
N ALA A 150 10.12 8.50 1.85
CA ALA A 150 10.50 8.20 0.48
C ALA A 150 12.02 8.06 0.37
N LYS A 151 12.46 7.17 -0.50
CA LYS A 151 13.87 6.89 -0.73
C LYS A 151 14.52 8.10 -1.42
N GLU A 152 15.68 8.53 -0.93
CA GLU A 152 16.45 9.55 -1.62
C GLU A 152 17.12 8.94 -2.86
N MET A 153 16.49 9.12 -4.01
CA MET A 153 16.91 8.51 -5.26
C MET A 153 17.85 9.43 -6.04
N MET A 154 19.04 8.96 -6.39
CA MET A 154 19.91 9.68 -7.34
C MET A 154 19.28 9.75 -8.75
N LEU A 155 18.56 8.70 -9.14
CA LEU A 155 17.77 8.64 -10.36
C LEU A 155 16.30 8.48 -10.00
N HIS A 156 15.52 9.54 -10.17
CA HIS A 156 14.09 9.51 -9.89
C HIS A 156 13.38 8.52 -10.83
N ARG A 157 12.61 7.61 -10.24
CA ARG A 157 11.71 6.69 -10.98
C ARG A 157 10.29 7.00 -10.54
N SER A 158 9.49 7.53 -11.45
CA SER A 158 8.09 7.83 -11.19
C SER A 158 7.27 6.56 -11.05
N GLY A 159 6.25 6.58 -10.18
CA GLY A 159 5.26 5.50 -10.07
C GLY A 159 5.67 4.35 -9.14
N THR A 160 6.74 4.49 -8.37
CA THR A 160 7.04 3.58 -7.26
C THR A 160 6.58 4.19 -5.94
N ASP A 161 6.11 3.37 -5.01
CA ASP A 161 5.64 3.85 -3.68
C ASP A 161 6.74 4.55 -2.89
N GLU A 162 7.99 4.09 -3.06
CA GLU A 162 9.17 4.69 -2.43
C GLU A 162 9.65 6.00 -3.09
N SER A 163 9.06 6.42 -4.22
CA SER A 163 9.54 7.61 -4.93
C SER A 163 9.08 8.91 -4.27
N PRO A 164 9.95 9.91 -4.11
CA PRO A 164 9.54 11.23 -3.61
C PRO A 164 8.45 11.83 -4.50
N ARG A 165 7.43 12.45 -3.90
CA ARG A 165 6.29 12.97 -4.64
C ARG A 165 6.63 14.27 -5.34
N LEU A 166 6.28 14.35 -6.61
CA LEU A 166 6.41 15.55 -7.45
C LEU A 166 5.20 16.46 -7.25
N ALA A 167 5.37 17.77 -7.38
CA ALA A 167 4.23 18.70 -7.18
C ALA A 167 3.10 18.54 -8.22
N ASP A 168 3.39 17.99 -9.39
CA ASP A 168 2.42 17.67 -10.45
C ASP A 168 2.12 16.16 -10.54
N GLY A 169 2.38 15.41 -9.47
CA GLY A 169 2.11 13.98 -9.36
C GLY A 169 0.68 13.60 -9.77
N PRO A 170 0.45 12.34 -10.20
CA PRO A 170 -0.92 11.85 -10.32
C PRO A 170 -1.64 12.03 -8.97
N TRP A 171 -2.92 12.42 -9.00
CA TRP A 171 -3.75 12.60 -7.81
C TRP A 171 -3.32 13.74 -6.85
N SER A 172 -2.36 14.58 -7.23
CA SER A 172 -1.86 15.66 -6.36
C SER A 172 -2.67 16.95 -6.44
N ARG A 173 -3.13 17.37 -7.62
CA ARG A 173 -3.96 18.58 -7.79
C ARG A 173 -5.02 18.36 -8.86
N PRO A 174 -6.19 18.98 -8.76
CA PRO A 174 -7.21 18.92 -9.81
C PRO A 174 -6.69 19.47 -11.15
N ASP A 175 -5.73 20.41 -11.14
CA ASP A 175 -5.12 20.97 -12.35
C ASP A 175 -3.80 20.30 -12.77
N ALA A 176 -3.36 19.25 -12.05
CA ALA A 176 -2.08 18.58 -12.31
C ALA A 176 -2.04 17.98 -13.73
N GLU A 177 -3.14 17.40 -14.20
CA GLU A 177 -3.24 16.80 -15.53
C GLU A 177 -2.99 17.81 -16.64
N GLN A 178 -3.67 18.95 -16.58
CA GLN A 178 -3.53 20.02 -17.57
C GLN A 178 -2.12 20.64 -17.53
N ARG A 179 -1.52 20.75 -16.34
CA ARG A 179 -0.11 21.19 -16.20
C ARG A 179 0.87 20.21 -16.82
N ARG A 180 0.62 18.90 -16.71
CA ARG A 180 1.45 17.86 -17.35
C ARG A 180 1.39 17.95 -18.87
N LEU A 181 0.21 18.25 -19.43
CA LEU A 181 0.03 18.39 -20.87
C LEU A 181 0.70 19.66 -21.44
N SER A 182 0.77 20.73 -20.67
CA SER A 182 1.32 22.02 -21.11
C SER A 182 2.84 22.16 -20.91
N ARG A 183 3.50 21.21 -20.25
CA ARG A 183 4.93 21.30 -19.90
C ARG A 183 5.70 20.10 -20.40
N TYR A 184 6.94 20.36 -20.84
CA TYR A 184 7.85 19.31 -21.30
C TYR A 184 8.53 18.55 -20.16
N ALA A 185 8.52 19.11 -18.94
CA ALA A 185 9.17 18.54 -17.76
C ALA A 185 8.24 18.62 -16.55
N ARG A 186 8.45 17.68 -15.62
CA ARG A 186 7.71 17.59 -14.36
C ARG A 186 8.15 18.66 -13.38
N LEU A 187 7.27 19.02 -12.46
CA LEU A 187 7.60 19.87 -11.32
C LEU A 187 8.59 19.18 -10.37
N PRO A 188 9.39 19.95 -9.59
CA PRO A 188 10.33 19.37 -8.65
C PRO A 188 9.64 18.55 -7.55
N VAL A 189 10.45 17.76 -6.85
CA VAL A 189 10.04 17.01 -5.66
C VAL A 189 9.50 17.97 -4.60
N GLN A 190 8.28 17.72 -4.13
CA GLN A 190 7.61 18.53 -3.13
C GLN A 190 7.58 17.84 -1.75
N ALA A 191 7.35 16.53 -1.72
CA ALA A 191 7.28 15.77 -0.48
C ALA A 191 8.23 14.58 -0.46
N ARG A 192 8.89 14.39 0.68
CA ARG A 192 9.84 13.31 0.97
C ARG A 192 9.34 12.38 2.08
N THR A 193 8.48 12.87 2.96
CA THR A 193 7.85 12.04 3.99
C THR A 193 6.35 12.09 3.81
N LEU A 194 5.70 10.92 3.89
CA LEU A 194 4.26 10.74 3.69
C LEU A 194 3.62 10.20 4.97
N VAL A 195 2.38 10.61 5.21
CA VAL A 195 1.52 10.09 6.27
C VAL A 195 0.14 9.83 5.70
N GLU A 196 -0.32 8.60 5.82
CA GLU A 196 -1.69 8.21 5.50
C GLU A 196 -2.63 8.65 6.63
N VAL A 197 -3.76 9.25 6.27
CA VAL A 197 -4.82 9.67 7.19
C VAL A 197 -5.99 8.73 7.01
N TYR A 198 -6.42 8.10 8.11
CA TYR A 198 -7.58 7.21 8.13
C TYR A 198 -8.68 7.87 8.95
N LEU A 199 -9.89 7.73 8.44
CA LEU A 199 -11.11 8.01 9.18
C LEU A 199 -11.68 6.69 9.68
N PRO A 200 -12.43 6.70 10.80
CA PRO A 200 -13.05 5.48 11.25
C PRO A 200 -14.04 5.05 10.16
N LYS A 201 -14.12 3.74 9.90
CA LYS A 201 -15.27 3.22 9.19
C LYS A 201 -16.46 3.55 10.08
N GLU A 202 -17.36 4.40 9.61
CA GLU A 202 -18.68 4.55 10.21
C GLU A 202 -19.35 3.19 10.03
N GLU A 203 -19.00 2.22 10.89
CA GLU A 203 -19.69 0.96 11.03
C GLU A 203 -21.06 1.34 11.59
N GLU A 204 -22.01 1.61 10.69
CA GLU A 204 -23.44 1.56 10.92
C GLU A 204 -23.84 1.80 12.39
N GLU A 205 -24.00 3.07 12.79
CA GLU A 205 -25.03 3.40 13.78
C GLU A 205 -26.44 3.17 13.15
N VAL A 206 -26.67 2.00 12.52
CA VAL A 206 -28.00 1.45 12.30
C VAL A 206 -28.40 0.80 13.62
N GLY A 207 -28.56 1.65 14.63
CA GLY A 207 -28.69 1.23 16.02
C GLY A 207 -29.34 2.24 16.94
N SER A 208 -29.91 3.35 16.44
CA SER A 208 -31.02 4.09 17.09
C SER A 208 -31.28 5.40 16.35
N THR A 209 -32.08 5.36 15.29
CA THR A 209 -32.93 6.52 15.01
C THR A 209 -34.33 5.98 14.71
N ASP A 210 -35.18 5.99 15.74
CA ASP A 210 -36.62 5.91 15.57
C ASP A 210 -37.05 7.11 14.71
N CYS A 211 -37.04 6.94 13.40
CA CYS A 211 -37.69 7.82 12.46
C CYS A 211 -38.70 6.97 11.70
N SER A 212 -39.84 6.77 12.35
CA SER A 212 -41.10 6.45 11.70
C SER A 212 -41.40 7.51 10.64
N GLY A 213 -41.09 7.19 9.39
CA GLY A 213 -41.38 8.00 8.21
C GLY A 213 -41.54 7.07 7.02
N SER A 214 -42.74 6.53 6.91
CA SER A 214 -43.24 5.67 5.83
C SER A 214 -42.80 6.10 4.42
N LEU A 215 -42.14 5.19 3.71
CA LEU A 215 -42.37 4.97 2.28
C LEU A 215 -41.98 3.53 1.97
N GLU A 216 -42.99 2.73 1.67
CA GLU A 216 -42.91 1.38 1.13
C GLU A 216 -42.45 1.43 -0.34
N GLU A 217 -42.06 0.26 -0.86
CA GLU A 217 -41.74 -0.07 -2.27
C GLU A 217 -40.28 0.30 -2.65
N ASP A 218 -39.32 -0.63 -2.81
CA ASP A 218 -39.34 -1.94 -3.43
C ASP A 218 -38.11 -2.78 -3.02
N ALA A 219 -38.34 -4.07 -2.73
CA ALA A 219 -37.29 -5.05 -2.43
C ALA A 219 -36.99 -5.89 -3.68
N ASP A 220 -35.72 -5.94 -4.07
CA ASP A 220 -34.94 -7.13 -4.46
C ASP A 220 -33.79 -6.73 -5.39
N GLY A 221 -32.71 -6.24 -4.77
CA GLY A 221 -31.46 -5.91 -5.43
C GLY A 221 -30.31 -5.95 -4.43
N ALA A 222 -29.64 -7.10 -4.37
CA ALA A 222 -28.28 -7.37 -3.87
C ALA A 222 -27.74 -6.51 -2.71
N SER A 223 -27.59 -7.15 -1.55
CA SER A 223 -26.82 -6.73 -0.37
C SER A 223 -25.32 -6.51 -0.67
N GLY A 224 -25.00 -5.41 -1.36
CA GLY A 224 -23.63 -4.97 -1.67
C GLY A 224 -23.43 -3.44 -1.68
N ASP A 225 -24.49 -2.66 -1.50
CA ASP A 225 -24.46 -1.20 -1.71
C ASP A 225 -23.86 -0.39 -0.55
N GLY A 226 -23.86 -0.94 0.68
CA GLY A 226 -23.36 -0.24 1.87
C GLY A 226 -21.85 0.05 1.86
N ALA A 227 -21.04 -0.83 1.25
CA ALA A 227 -19.59 -0.63 1.19
C ALA A 227 -19.20 0.50 0.23
N VAL A 228 -19.93 0.66 -0.87
CA VAL A 228 -19.69 1.70 -1.89
C VAL A 228 -19.95 3.09 -1.29
N VAL A 229 -21.02 3.23 -0.50
CA VAL A 229 -21.37 4.51 0.15
C VAL A 229 -20.29 4.97 1.13
N VAL A 230 -19.67 4.07 1.89
CA VAL A 230 -18.60 4.43 2.84
C VAL A 230 -17.34 4.91 2.13
N GLU A 231 -16.96 4.26 1.03
CA GLU A 231 -15.79 4.67 0.23
C GLU A 231 -15.99 6.06 -0.40
N ASP A 232 -17.18 6.35 -0.89
CA ASP A 232 -17.52 7.67 -1.42
C ASP A 232 -17.39 8.76 -0.37
N VAL A 233 -17.86 8.52 0.86
CA VAL A 233 -17.73 9.47 1.98
C VAL A 233 -16.25 9.71 2.32
N LEU A 234 -15.43 8.67 2.34
CA LEU A 234 -13.98 8.80 2.59
C LEU A 234 -13.29 9.65 1.52
N LEU A 235 -13.63 9.41 0.24
CA LEU A 235 -13.09 10.17 -0.88
C LEU A 235 -13.49 11.64 -0.80
N VAL A 236 -14.76 11.94 -0.48
CA VAL A 236 -15.24 13.32 -0.32
C VAL A 236 -14.43 14.10 0.72
N HIS A 237 -14.14 13.49 1.87
CA HIS A 237 -13.31 14.13 2.90
C HIS A 237 -11.86 14.34 2.42
N GLY A 238 -11.32 13.40 1.64
CA GLY A 238 -9.98 13.47 1.08
C GLY A 238 -9.85 14.62 0.08
N TRP A 239 -10.78 14.70 -0.86
CA TRP A 239 -10.86 15.78 -1.85
C TRP A 239 -11.07 17.14 -1.17
N PHE A 240 -11.96 17.20 -0.16
CA PHE A 240 -12.18 18.43 0.60
C PHE A 240 -10.87 18.96 1.23
N LEU A 241 -10.13 18.11 1.96
CA LEU A 241 -8.88 18.54 2.58
C LEU A 241 -7.83 18.95 1.54
N GLN A 242 -7.75 18.20 0.44
CA GLN A 242 -6.86 18.51 -0.67
C GLN A 242 -7.15 19.89 -1.27
N GLU A 243 -8.42 20.19 -1.56
CA GLU A 243 -8.85 21.48 -2.10
C GLU A 243 -8.54 22.63 -1.13
N GLN A 244 -8.86 22.49 0.15
CA GLN A 244 -8.58 23.54 1.14
C GLN A 244 -7.08 23.81 1.27
N LEU A 245 -6.25 22.75 1.30
CA LEU A 245 -4.80 22.89 1.37
C LEU A 245 -4.25 23.64 0.17
N TYR A 246 -4.62 23.26 -1.05
CA TYR A 246 -4.09 23.93 -2.25
C TYR A 246 -4.65 25.33 -2.47
N LYS A 247 -5.90 25.57 -2.08
CA LYS A 247 -6.46 26.93 -2.02
C LYS A 247 -5.61 27.80 -1.11
N TYR A 248 -5.28 27.31 0.09
CA TYR A 248 -4.43 28.02 1.05
C TYR A 248 -3.00 28.25 0.53
N ILE A 249 -2.35 27.22 -0.04
CA ILE A 249 -1.01 27.35 -0.63
C ILE A 249 -1.01 28.42 -1.73
N SER A 250 -2.01 28.41 -2.61
CA SER A 250 -2.12 29.39 -3.70
C SER A 250 -2.36 30.82 -3.19
N PHE A 251 -3.10 30.96 -2.09
CA PHE A 251 -3.34 32.23 -1.42
C PHE A 251 -2.04 32.76 -0.79
N ARG A 252 -1.33 31.92 -0.04
CA ARG A 252 -0.04 32.26 0.59
C ARG A 252 1.02 32.64 -0.45
N GLU A 253 1.08 31.93 -1.58
CA GLU A 253 1.98 32.28 -2.69
C GLU A 253 1.69 33.67 -3.27
N LYS A 254 0.40 34.06 -3.39
CA LYS A 254 0.01 35.41 -3.85
C LYS A 254 0.36 36.48 -2.81
N GLU A 255 0.08 36.22 -1.53
CA GLU A 255 0.44 37.14 -0.44
C GLU A 255 1.96 37.35 -0.37
N SER A 256 2.77 36.30 -0.52
CA SER A 256 4.23 36.43 -0.51
C SER A 256 4.76 37.32 -1.64
N LYS A 257 4.10 37.34 -2.80
CA LYS A 257 4.42 38.23 -3.93
C LYS A 257 3.95 39.67 -3.67
N GLN A 258 2.84 39.85 -2.97
CA GLN A 258 2.29 41.17 -2.63
C GLN A 258 3.01 41.83 -1.44
N GLN A 259 3.46 41.06 -0.45
CA GLN A 259 4.25 41.59 0.67
C GLN A 259 5.62 42.12 0.22
N GLN A 260 6.14 41.65 -0.92
CA GLN A 260 7.29 42.27 -1.58
C GLN A 260 6.95 43.63 -2.24
N GLY A 261 5.67 44.00 -2.35
CA GLY A 261 5.18 45.21 -3.01
C GLY A 261 4.41 46.22 -2.15
N GLY A 262 4.10 45.94 -0.89
CA GLY A 262 3.46 46.93 0.02
C GLY A 262 2.44 46.32 0.99
N HIS A 263 2.48 46.80 2.23
CA HIS A 263 1.84 46.24 3.41
C HIS A 263 0.29 46.42 3.41
N TYR A 264 -0.47 45.33 3.40
CA TYR A 264 -1.88 45.31 3.79
C TYR A 264 -2.12 44.11 4.71
N VAL A 265 -2.80 44.35 5.84
CA VAL A 265 -3.22 43.31 6.79
C VAL A 265 -4.72 43.13 6.60
N ALA A 266 -5.13 42.03 5.96
CA ALA A 266 -6.52 41.62 5.92
C ALA A 266 -6.73 40.53 6.98
N GLU A 267 -7.01 40.95 8.20
CA GLU A 267 -7.37 40.06 9.31
C GLU A 267 -8.88 39.75 9.22
N GLY A 268 -9.23 38.91 8.25
CA GLY A 268 -10.57 38.34 8.13
C GLY A 268 -10.73 37.16 9.09
N ALA A 269 -11.90 37.02 9.70
CA ALA A 269 -12.25 35.88 10.54
C ALA A 269 -12.12 34.57 9.75
N ARG A 270 -11.04 33.82 9.99
CA ARG A 270 -10.82 32.51 9.39
C ARG A 270 -11.71 31.48 10.07
N SER A 271 -12.36 30.63 9.28
CA SER A 271 -13.08 29.48 9.84
C SER A 271 -12.12 28.56 10.61
N ALA A 272 -12.66 27.70 11.48
CA ALA A 272 -11.85 26.72 12.20
C ALA A 272 -11.09 25.79 11.22
N VAL A 273 -11.71 25.45 10.09
CA VAL A 273 -11.12 24.67 8.99
C VAL A 273 -9.94 25.40 8.35
N GLU A 274 -10.13 26.66 7.95
CA GLU A 274 -9.06 27.47 7.34
C GLU A 274 -7.89 27.68 8.30
N SER A 275 -8.19 27.85 9.60
CA SER A 275 -7.16 27.94 10.64
C SER A 275 -6.39 26.63 10.79
N GLY A 276 -7.09 25.49 10.78
CA GLY A 276 -6.47 24.17 10.81
C GLY A 276 -5.52 23.95 9.63
N VAL A 277 -5.99 24.23 8.41
CA VAL A 277 -5.18 24.13 7.18
C VAL A 277 -3.97 25.07 7.20
N ALA A 278 -4.16 26.30 7.68
CA ALA A 278 -3.06 27.26 7.82
C ALA A 278 -1.98 26.73 8.77
N VAL A 279 -2.36 26.18 9.93
CA VAL A 279 -1.40 25.61 10.88
C VAL A 279 -0.72 24.35 10.31
N LEU A 280 -1.45 23.48 9.62
CA LEU A 280 -0.88 22.32 8.92
C LEU A 280 0.24 22.72 7.95
N HIS A 281 0.00 23.75 7.15
CA HIS A 281 1.00 24.22 6.19
C HIS A 281 2.13 25.02 6.86
N ASP A 282 1.81 26.00 7.70
CA ASP A 282 2.78 26.98 8.20
C ASP A 282 3.60 26.48 9.39
N LYS A 283 2.96 25.75 10.33
CA LYS A 283 3.62 25.23 11.54
C LYS A 283 4.20 23.84 11.30
N PHE A 284 3.45 22.96 10.63
CA PHE A 284 3.82 21.55 10.47
C PHE A 284 4.47 21.23 9.12
N GLY A 285 4.46 22.16 8.16
CA GLY A 285 5.14 21.99 6.88
C GLY A 285 4.47 20.96 5.96
N VAL A 286 3.15 20.78 6.07
CA VAL A 286 2.38 20.00 5.09
C VAL A 286 2.36 20.78 3.78
N VAL A 287 2.99 20.22 2.75
CA VAL A 287 3.14 20.89 1.44
C VAL A 287 2.45 20.13 0.32
N TYR A 288 1.97 18.92 0.58
CA TYR A 288 1.40 18.02 -0.41
C TYR A 288 0.21 17.25 0.17
N CYS A 289 -0.81 17.02 -0.63
CA CYS A 289 -1.94 16.16 -0.30
C CYS A 289 -2.37 15.42 -1.58
N GLU A 290 -2.48 14.10 -1.52
CA GLU A 290 -3.06 13.27 -2.58
C GLU A 290 -4.19 12.40 -2.03
N VAL A 291 -5.19 12.15 -2.88
CA VAL A 291 -6.25 11.17 -2.62
C VAL A 291 -5.85 9.90 -3.38
N PRO A 292 -5.42 8.83 -2.68
CA PRO A 292 -4.96 7.62 -3.35
C PRO A 292 -6.12 6.94 -4.06
N ALA A 293 -5.83 6.31 -5.20
CA ALA A 293 -6.80 5.44 -5.86
C ALA A 293 -7.12 4.24 -4.96
N LEU A 294 -8.35 3.72 -5.08
CA LEU A 294 -8.75 2.52 -4.38
C LEU A 294 -7.84 1.35 -4.77
N ASP A 295 -7.45 0.54 -3.78
CA ASP A 295 -6.57 -0.59 -4.00
C ASP A 295 -7.34 -1.75 -4.64
N GLU A 296 -7.29 -1.81 -5.97
CA GLU A 296 -7.86 -2.90 -6.77
C GLU A 296 -6.96 -4.16 -6.79
N SER A 297 -5.85 -4.19 -6.02
CA SER A 297 -4.95 -5.36 -5.98
C SER A 297 -5.52 -6.56 -5.23
N GLY A 298 -6.74 -6.43 -4.67
CA GLY A 298 -7.49 -7.54 -4.09
C GLY A 298 -7.58 -8.72 -5.05
N PHE A 299 -7.24 -9.92 -4.56
CA PHE A 299 -7.31 -11.13 -5.36
C PHE A 299 -8.73 -11.68 -5.36
N PHE A 300 -9.33 -11.77 -6.55
CA PHE A 300 -10.54 -12.57 -6.76
C PHE A 300 -10.15 -14.01 -7.08
N PHE A 301 -10.65 -14.96 -6.28
CA PHE A 301 -10.30 -16.38 -6.40
C PHE A 301 -11.38 -17.16 -7.15
N ASP A 302 -11.35 -17.13 -8.48
CA ASP A 302 -12.22 -17.94 -9.34
C ASP A 302 -11.98 -19.45 -9.17
N GLN A 303 -10.71 -19.82 -8.95
CA GLN A 303 -10.29 -21.20 -8.77
C GLN A 303 -9.26 -21.32 -7.65
N LEU A 304 -9.41 -22.37 -6.85
CA LEU A 304 -8.47 -22.74 -5.81
C LEU A 304 -8.06 -24.19 -6.00
N HIS A 305 -6.76 -24.43 -6.19
CA HIS A 305 -6.20 -25.75 -6.49
C HIS A 305 -6.83 -26.42 -7.74
N GLY A 306 -7.13 -25.62 -8.77
CA GLY A 306 -7.74 -26.09 -10.03
C GLY A 306 -9.23 -26.47 -9.90
N LYS A 307 -9.87 -26.15 -8.78
CA LYS A 307 -11.32 -26.31 -8.58
C LYS A 307 -11.99 -24.95 -8.57
N GLY A 308 -13.09 -24.83 -9.31
CA GLY A 308 -13.93 -23.62 -9.27
C GLY A 308 -14.45 -23.34 -7.86
N VAL A 309 -14.51 -22.05 -7.52
CA VAL A 309 -15.18 -21.57 -6.31
C VAL A 309 -16.59 -21.12 -6.71
N ASP A 310 -17.59 -21.86 -6.26
CA ASP A 310 -19.01 -21.51 -6.43
C ASP A 310 -19.42 -20.42 -5.43
N ALA A 311 -20.41 -19.61 -5.82
CA ALA A 311 -20.94 -18.51 -5.02
C ALA A 311 -21.41 -18.99 -3.63
N ASP A 312 -22.15 -20.10 -3.57
CA ASP A 312 -22.63 -20.71 -2.32
C ASP A 312 -21.47 -21.09 -1.37
N THR A 313 -20.32 -21.52 -1.92
CA THR A 313 -19.14 -21.82 -1.09
C THR A 313 -18.47 -20.55 -0.61
N ALA A 314 -18.38 -19.51 -1.44
CA ALA A 314 -17.85 -18.22 -1.03
C ALA A 314 -18.70 -17.62 0.10
N GLU A 315 -20.03 -17.58 -0.06
CA GLU A 315 -20.97 -17.08 0.94
C GLU A 315 -20.86 -17.85 2.27
N ARG A 316 -20.84 -19.19 2.22
CA ARG A 316 -20.64 -20.02 3.43
C ARG A 316 -19.30 -19.78 4.12
N VAL A 317 -18.26 -19.37 3.41
CA VAL A 317 -16.97 -19.00 4.01
C VAL A 317 -17.07 -17.62 4.64
N VAL A 318 -17.65 -16.64 3.94
CA VAL A 318 -17.89 -15.28 4.44
C VAL A 318 -18.72 -15.33 5.73
N ASP A 319 -19.85 -16.04 5.75
CA ASP A 319 -20.70 -16.21 6.94
C ASP A 319 -19.96 -16.78 8.15
N ARG A 320 -19.03 -17.71 7.91
CA ARG A 320 -18.23 -18.29 8.98
C ARG A 320 -17.22 -17.28 9.51
N TRP A 321 -16.63 -16.46 8.65
CA TRP A 321 -15.76 -15.36 9.08
C TRP A 321 -16.53 -14.28 9.82
N THR A 322 -17.70 -13.86 9.32
CA THR A 322 -18.57 -12.88 10.00
C THR A 322 -18.94 -13.36 11.41
N ARG A 323 -19.34 -14.63 11.56
CA ARG A 323 -19.60 -15.23 12.87
C ARG A 323 -18.37 -15.26 13.78
N ARG A 324 -17.19 -15.61 13.25
CA ARG A 324 -15.94 -15.60 14.03
C ARG A 324 -15.59 -14.20 14.53
N VAL A 325 -15.72 -13.18 13.67
CA VAL A 325 -15.47 -11.78 14.02
C VAL A 325 -16.44 -11.31 15.10
N ALA A 326 -17.73 -11.60 14.96
CA ALA A 326 -18.74 -11.25 15.97
C ALA A 326 -18.44 -11.91 17.33
N GLN A 327 -18.09 -13.20 17.34
CA GLN A 327 -17.70 -13.92 18.57
C GLN A 327 -16.44 -13.34 19.21
N GLN A 328 -15.45 -12.95 18.41
CA GLN A 328 -14.23 -12.33 18.92
C GLN A 328 -14.52 -10.97 19.55
N ARG A 329 -15.33 -10.13 18.91
CA ARG A 329 -15.78 -8.84 19.45
C ARG A 329 -16.50 -9.00 20.79
N GLN A 330 -17.38 -9.99 20.92
CA GLN A 330 -18.07 -10.29 22.18
C GLN A 330 -17.09 -10.66 23.30
N ARG A 331 -16.12 -11.54 23.03
CA ARG A 331 -15.10 -11.93 24.03
C ARG A 331 -14.24 -10.76 24.47
N GLU A 332 -13.87 -9.87 23.56
CA GLU A 332 -13.10 -8.66 23.89
C GLU A 332 -13.91 -7.68 24.75
N GLN A 333 -15.22 -7.57 24.52
CA GLN A 333 -16.11 -6.76 25.37
C GLN A 333 -16.26 -7.36 26.77
N GLU A 334 -16.40 -8.68 26.89
CA GLU A 334 -16.46 -9.39 28.17
C GLU A 334 -15.16 -9.21 28.98
N GLN A 335 -14.00 -9.31 28.35
CA GLN A 335 -12.71 -9.10 29.01
C GLN A 335 -12.46 -7.65 29.46
N LYS A 336 -13.04 -6.68 28.76
CA LYS A 336 -12.92 -5.25 29.10
C LYS A 336 -13.87 -4.81 30.21
N ARG A 337 -14.87 -5.62 30.58
CA ARG A 337 -15.73 -5.33 31.74
C ARG A 337 -14.89 -5.54 33.01
N PRO A 338 -14.57 -4.48 33.78
CA PRO A 338 -13.86 -4.66 35.04
C PRO A 338 -14.72 -5.54 35.95
N SER A 339 -14.12 -6.58 36.51
CA SER A 339 -14.75 -7.39 37.56
C SER A 339 -15.07 -6.45 38.72
N SER A 340 -16.34 -6.09 38.85
CA SER A 340 -16.88 -5.24 39.91
C SER A 340 -16.74 -5.88 41.29
#